data_AF-A0A813C4V9-F1
#
_entry.id   AF-A0A813C4V9-F1
#
_cell.length_a   1.000
_cell.length_b   1.000
_cell.length_c   1.000
_cell.angle_alpha   90.00
_cell.angle_beta   90.00
_cell.angle_gamma   90.00
#
_symmetry.space_group_name_H-M   'P 1'
#
loop_
_entity.id
_entity.type
_entity.pdbx_description
1 polymer ?
#
loop_
_entity_poly.entity_id
_entity_poly.type
_entity_poly.pdbx_seq_one_letter_code
_entity_poly.pdbx_strand_id
1 'polypeptide(L)'
;MVEDFSLGWQTALGAGYAVLLAVNYASLSGKIGPTNAKISGAYPTQVTPANWAFSIWGPIFLLEGAGVGAMLTGGVSGEVAQAVAPSWFATWFFQNAWQLSFIQLPLQKPGDAPAATAERAKAFRVLLPCAGYLVAAQLSMLSAGIRLRQNDVEGSWLQAVAVDFASGLNAGWLAAASGIGIGQALDLLPSGSRTSPRLSSALVYSVSLYGLLAAAVVGAKPIQGFGLGYALATMWALTGIRASPTSPPQVKSSANAGRLTLVTVRPCCRVHVQADLDDVLIEELEMLEDAPKEKTNQWKMQDLCDLRFGMEEST
;
A
#
# COMPACT_ATOMS: atom_id res chain seq x y z
N MET A 1 -4.07 1.72 34.95
CA MET A 1 -3.64 3.05 34.49
C MET A 1 -3.02 2.83 33.13
N VAL A 2 -3.72 3.20 32.08
CA VAL A 2 -3.18 3.24 30.73
C VAL A 2 -2.07 4.29 30.77
N GLU A 3 -0.86 3.94 30.36
CA GLU A 3 0.21 4.93 30.23
C GLU A 3 -0.26 5.98 29.23
N ASP A 4 -0.43 7.22 29.70
CA ASP A 4 -0.81 8.35 28.86
C ASP A 4 0.06 8.35 27.62
N PHE A 5 -0.56 8.38 26.43
CA PHE A 5 0.14 8.56 25.17
C PHE A 5 1.02 9.80 25.29
N SER A 6 2.32 9.57 25.47
CA SER A 6 3.18 10.58 26.06
C SER A 6 3.20 11.85 25.22
N LEU A 7 3.41 13.00 25.87
CA LEU A 7 3.55 14.28 25.18
C LEU A 7 4.60 14.21 24.05
N GLY A 8 5.62 13.37 24.20
CA GLY A 8 6.63 13.09 23.17
C GLY A 8 6.03 12.46 21.91
N TRP A 9 5.20 11.42 22.05
CA TRP A 9 4.53 10.78 20.92
C TRP A 9 3.54 11.70 20.21
N GLN A 10 2.77 12.48 20.97
CA GLN A 10 1.86 13.49 20.44
C GLN A 10 2.62 14.52 19.59
N THR A 11 3.69 15.09 20.15
CA THR A 11 4.54 16.07 19.46
C THR A 11 5.14 15.49 18.20
N ALA A 12 5.65 14.26 18.27
CA ALA A 12 6.19 13.57 17.11
C ALA A 12 5.12 13.41 16.02
N LEU A 13 3.89 12.98 16.37
CA LEU A 13 2.84 12.68 15.41
C LEU A 13 2.42 13.93 14.63
N GLY A 14 2.20 15.03 15.37
CA GLY A 14 1.91 16.33 14.77
C GLY A 14 3.05 16.82 13.87
N ALA A 15 4.30 16.68 14.30
CA ALA A 15 5.47 17.07 13.51
C ALA A 15 5.63 16.22 12.24
N GLY A 16 5.47 14.91 12.33
CA GLY A 16 5.57 13.99 11.18
C GLY A 16 4.53 14.31 10.11
N TYR A 17 3.29 14.56 10.53
CA TYR A 17 2.22 14.97 9.63
C TYR A 17 2.48 16.35 9.00
N ALA A 18 2.99 17.31 9.78
CA ALA A 18 3.38 18.61 9.24
C ALA A 18 4.49 18.49 8.17
N VAL A 19 5.48 17.61 8.37
CA VAL A 19 6.53 17.34 7.38
C VAL A 19 5.94 16.72 6.10
N LEU A 20 5.03 15.75 6.22
CA LEU A 20 4.30 15.18 5.07
C LEU A 20 3.62 16.28 4.24
N LEU A 21 2.86 17.16 4.90
CA LEU A 21 2.17 18.26 4.23
C LEU A 21 3.14 19.24 3.57
N ALA A 22 4.23 19.58 4.25
CA ALA A 22 5.23 20.52 3.74
C ALA A 22 5.90 19.99 2.45
N VAL A 23 6.31 18.72 2.43
CA VAL A 23 6.93 18.08 1.26
C VAL A 23 5.93 18.00 0.10
N ASN A 24 4.70 17.58 0.37
CA ASN A 24 3.65 17.50 -0.66
C ASN A 24 3.31 18.87 -1.23
N TYR A 25 3.15 19.88 -0.38
CA TYR A 25 2.90 21.25 -0.83
C TYR A 25 4.07 21.81 -1.66
N ALA A 26 5.30 21.58 -1.23
CA ALA A 26 6.50 22.02 -1.96
C ALA A 26 6.59 21.35 -3.34
N SER A 27 6.26 20.06 -3.44
CA SER A 27 6.20 19.34 -4.73
C SER A 27 5.08 19.83 -5.63
N LEU A 28 3.85 19.93 -5.11
CA LEU A 28 2.67 20.37 -5.87
C LEU A 28 2.79 21.81 -6.37
N SER A 29 3.44 22.68 -5.60
CA SER A 29 3.72 24.07 -6.00
C SER A 29 4.93 24.21 -6.94
N GLY A 30 5.66 23.13 -7.20
CA GLY A 30 6.85 23.13 -8.05
C GLY A 30 8.08 23.79 -7.43
N LYS A 31 8.09 24.05 -6.12
CA LYS A 31 9.19 24.74 -5.41
C LYS A 31 10.48 23.92 -5.33
N ILE A 32 10.36 22.59 -5.32
CA ILE A 32 11.49 21.67 -5.19
C ILE A 32 11.77 20.89 -6.48
N GLY A 33 11.05 21.15 -7.56
CA GLY A 33 11.20 20.44 -8.83
C GLY A 33 9.92 20.44 -9.67
N PRO A 34 9.89 19.65 -10.76
CA PRO A 34 8.66 19.42 -11.52
C PRO A 34 7.52 18.88 -10.66
N THR A 35 6.29 19.31 -10.93
CA THR A 35 5.11 18.76 -10.24
C THR A 35 4.86 17.32 -10.67
N ASN A 36 4.23 16.53 -9.79
CA ASN A 36 3.82 15.15 -10.10
C ASN A 36 3.00 15.08 -11.40
N ALA A 37 2.07 16.03 -11.60
CA ALA A 37 1.25 16.09 -12.82
C ALA A 37 2.11 16.26 -14.08
N LYS A 38 3.16 17.10 -14.02
CA LYS A 38 4.09 17.31 -15.15
C LYS A 38 4.90 16.04 -15.43
N ILE A 39 5.39 15.37 -14.39
CA ILE A 39 6.17 14.14 -14.53
C ILE A 39 5.31 13.00 -15.06
N SER A 40 4.15 12.75 -14.45
CA SER A 40 3.21 11.71 -14.89
C SER A 40 2.73 11.93 -16.33
N GLY A 41 2.54 13.19 -16.74
CA GLY A 41 2.23 13.53 -18.13
C GLY A 41 3.35 13.23 -19.12
N ALA A 42 4.61 13.31 -18.69
CA ALA A 42 5.78 12.95 -19.50
C ALA A 42 6.02 11.43 -19.58
N TYR A 43 5.50 10.66 -18.62
CA TYR A 43 5.67 9.21 -18.51
C TYR A 43 4.32 8.48 -18.37
N PRO A 44 3.43 8.58 -19.37
CA PRO A 44 2.16 7.87 -19.32
C PRO A 44 2.39 6.37 -19.47
N THR A 45 1.73 5.58 -18.64
CA THR A 45 1.63 4.13 -18.82
C THR A 45 0.23 3.73 -19.25
N GLN A 46 0.10 2.46 -19.62
CA GLN A 46 -1.20 1.85 -19.93
C GLN A 46 -2.12 1.78 -18.70
N VAL A 47 -1.57 1.90 -17.49
CA VAL A 47 -2.29 1.84 -16.20
C VAL A 47 -2.31 3.18 -15.46
N THR A 48 -1.76 4.26 -16.03
CA THR A 48 -1.84 5.59 -15.39
C THR A 48 -3.30 6.06 -15.38
N PRO A 49 -3.87 6.37 -14.19
CA PRO A 49 -5.21 6.91 -14.07
C PRO A 49 -5.35 8.27 -14.77
N ALA A 50 -6.57 8.65 -15.13
CA ALA A 50 -6.89 10.01 -15.54
C ALA A 50 -6.47 11.04 -14.47
N ASN A 51 -6.04 12.23 -14.89
CA ASN A 51 -5.45 13.25 -14.01
C ASN A 51 -6.28 13.61 -12.78
N TRP A 52 -7.61 13.64 -12.91
CA TRP A 52 -8.51 13.92 -11.78
C TRP A 52 -8.40 12.88 -10.67
N ALA A 53 -8.04 11.62 -10.98
CA ALA A 53 -7.97 10.57 -9.98
C ALA A 53 -6.87 10.82 -8.94
N PHE A 54 -5.83 11.59 -9.29
CA PHE A 54 -4.80 12.00 -8.33
C PHE A 54 -5.30 12.99 -7.28
N SER A 55 -6.51 13.55 -7.42
CA SER A 55 -7.10 14.43 -6.39
C SER A 55 -7.44 13.69 -5.09
N ILE A 56 -7.41 12.35 -5.07
CA ILE A 56 -7.66 11.52 -3.89
C ILE A 56 -6.68 11.81 -2.73
N TRP A 57 -5.49 12.32 -3.03
CA TRP A 57 -4.54 12.76 -2.01
C TRP A 57 -5.10 13.85 -1.10
N GLY A 58 -5.96 14.75 -1.62
CA GLY A 58 -6.60 15.79 -0.82
C GLY A 58 -7.48 15.21 0.30
N PRO A 59 -8.49 14.39 -0.01
CA PRO A 59 -9.27 13.67 0.99
C PRO A 59 -8.43 12.78 1.93
N ILE A 60 -7.41 12.07 1.42
CA ILE A 60 -6.52 11.26 2.26
C ILE A 60 -5.84 12.14 3.32
N PHE A 61 -5.15 13.21 2.91
CA PHE A 61 -4.46 14.09 3.85
C PHE A 61 -5.44 14.75 4.81
N LEU A 62 -6.58 15.25 4.33
CA LEU A 62 -7.59 15.85 5.20
C LEU A 62 -8.05 14.89 6.32
N LEU A 63 -8.33 13.63 5.97
CA LEU A 63 -8.77 12.61 6.91
C LEU A 63 -7.66 12.18 7.87
N GLU A 64 -6.42 12.01 7.39
CA GLU A 64 -5.28 11.75 8.26
C GLU A 64 -5.02 12.90 9.22
N GLY A 65 -5.15 14.15 8.77
CA GLY A 65 -5.07 15.33 9.63
C GLY A 65 -6.16 15.36 10.70
N ALA A 66 -7.39 14.94 10.36
CA ALA A 66 -8.45 14.75 11.34
C ALA A 66 -8.10 13.65 12.36
N GLY A 67 -7.49 12.55 11.90
CA GLY A 67 -7.01 11.47 12.78
C GLY A 67 -5.90 11.94 13.72
N VAL A 68 -4.90 12.67 13.22
CA VAL A 68 -3.86 13.30 14.05
C VAL A 68 -4.50 14.25 15.05
N GLY A 69 -5.41 15.13 14.61
CA GLY A 69 -6.13 16.04 15.50
C GLY A 69 -6.87 15.29 16.62
N ALA A 70 -7.61 14.23 16.28
CA ALA A 70 -8.32 13.41 17.25
C ALA A 70 -7.37 12.73 18.24
N MET A 71 -6.21 12.23 17.81
CA MET A 71 -5.19 11.65 18.69
C MET A 71 -4.58 12.69 19.63
N LEU A 72 -4.35 13.92 19.15
CA LEU A 72 -3.78 15.00 19.96
C LEU A 72 -4.75 15.58 20.99
N THR A 73 -6.05 15.59 20.69
CA THR A 73 -7.07 16.13 21.60
C THR A 73 -7.70 15.07 22.50
N GLY A 74 -7.24 13.82 22.45
CA GLY A 74 -7.84 12.70 23.19
C GLY A 74 -9.23 12.27 22.69
N GLY A 75 -9.58 12.62 21.45
CA GLY A 75 -10.82 12.19 20.80
C GLY A 75 -10.80 10.70 20.37
N VAL A 76 -9.62 10.09 20.35
CA VAL A 76 -9.42 8.63 20.25
C VAL A 76 -8.55 8.16 21.41
N SER A 77 -8.66 6.87 21.76
CA SER A 77 -7.95 6.32 22.91
C SER A 77 -6.42 6.32 22.69
N GLY A 78 -5.67 6.34 23.79
CA GLY A 78 -4.21 6.30 23.75
C GLY A 78 -3.69 5.00 23.12
N GLU A 79 -4.36 3.88 23.36
CA GLU A 79 -4.03 2.57 22.80
C GLU A 79 -4.14 2.57 21.28
N VAL A 80 -5.21 3.17 20.74
CA VAL A 80 -5.41 3.33 19.29
C VAL A 80 -4.29 4.18 18.71
N ALA A 81 -3.97 5.31 19.35
CA ALA A 81 -2.89 6.19 18.92
C ALA A 81 -1.53 5.46 18.91
N GLN A 82 -1.20 4.71 19.98
CA GLN A 82 0.02 3.91 20.08
C GLN A 82 0.08 2.80 19.02
N ALA A 83 -1.06 2.19 18.70
CA ALA A 83 -1.15 1.13 17.71
C ALA A 83 -0.85 1.66 16.29
N VAL A 84 -1.38 2.83 15.91
CA VAL A 84 -1.28 3.34 14.53
C VAL A 84 -0.08 4.24 14.27
N ALA A 85 0.36 5.01 15.27
CA ALA A 85 1.37 6.04 15.08
C ALA A 85 2.66 5.53 14.41
N PRO A 86 3.28 4.40 14.83
CA PRO A 86 4.50 3.90 14.18
C PRO A 86 4.32 3.60 12.69
N SER A 87 3.17 3.03 12.34
CA SER A 87 2.81 2.69 10.97
C SER A 87 2.54 3.94 10.13
N TRP A 88 1.86 4.94 10.67
CA TRP A 88 1.65 6.25 10.02
C TRP A 88 2.97 6.96 9.76
N PHE A 89 3.88 7.02 10.74
CA PHE A 89 5.21 7.60 10.54
C PHE A 89 5.99 6.93 9.42
N ALA A 90 6.03 5.59 9.41
CA ALA A 90 6.72 4.84 8.38
C ALA A 90 6.10 5.11 7.00
N THR A 91 4.76 5.13 6.90
CA THR A 91 4.07 5.49 5.66
C THR A 91 4.45 6.89 5.18
N TRP A 92 4.38 7.90 6.04
CA TRP A 92 4.70 9.28 5.67
C TRP A 92 6.17 9.46 5.28
N PHE A 93 7.07 8.78 5.99
CA PHE A 93 8.48 8.76 5.64
C PHE A 93 8.69 8.23 4.21
N PHE A 94 8.11 7.08 3.88
CA PHE A 94 8.25 6.49 2.56
C PHE A 94 7.52 7.29 1.47
N GLN A 95 6.38 7.91 1.77
CA GLN A 95 5.71 8.83 0.86
C GLN A 95 6.58 10.05 0.55
N ASN A 96 7.23 10.63 1.56
CA ASN A 96 8.17 11.74 1.36
C ASN A 96 9.41 11.31 0.58
N ALA A 97 9.98 10.13 0.89
CA ALA A 97 11.11 9.58 0.15
C ALA A 97 10.76 9.31 -1.32
N TRP A 98 9.57 8.76 -1.59
CA TRP A 98 9.02 8.64 -2.93
C TRP A 98 8.92 10.00 -3.61
N GLN A 99 8.31 10.99 -2.95
CA GLN A 99 8.08 12.30 -3.52
C GLN A 99 9.40 13.01 -3.90
N LEU A 100 10.40 12.96 -3.02
CA LEU A 100 11.72 13.56 -3.22
C LEU A 100 12.56 12.83 -4.29
N SER A 101 12.34 11.53 -4.46
CA SER A 101 12.98 10.75 -5.52
C SER A 101 12.31 11.00 -6.87
N PHE A 102 10.98 11.02 -6.90
CA PHE A 102 10.19 11.13 -8.12
C PHE A 102 10.42 12.47 -8.84
N ILE A 103 10.64 13.56 -8.10
CA ILE A 103 10.99 14.87 -8.68
C ILE A 103 12.32 14.88 -9.46
N GLN A 104 13.17 13.85 -9.26
CA GLN A 104 14.44 13.70 -9.98
C GLN A 104 14.27 13.03 -11.36
N LEU A 105 13.04 12.62 -11.72
CA LEU A 105 12.79 11.96 -12.99
C LEU A 105 13.07 12.94 -14.15
N PRO A 106 13.95 12.59 -15.12
CA PRO A 106 14.28 13.50 -16.20
C PRO A 106 13.04 13.80 -17.03
N LEU A 107 12.71 15.06 -17.29
CA LEU A 107 11.57 15.37 -18.15
C LEU A 107 11.97 15.24 -19.62
N GLN A 108 11.26 14.40 -20.37
CA GLN A 108 11.35 14.37 -21.83
C GLN A 108 10.59 15.58 -22.40
N LYS A 109 11.16 16.27 -23.39
CA LYS A 109 10.43 17.34 -24.07
C LYS A 109 9.43 16.70 -25.04
N PRO A 110 8.24 17.29 -25.20
CA PRO A 110 7.31 16.86 -26.24
C PRO A 110 7.98 16.89 -27.61
N GLY A 111 8.00 15.76 -28.31
CA GLY A 111 8.61 15.62 -29.64
C GLY A 111 10.05 15.11 -29.66
N ASP A 112 10.66 14.88 -28.50
CA ASP A 112 11.95 14.18 -28.44
C ASP A 112 11.79 12.76 -29.00
N ALA A 113 12.76 12.30 -29.79
CA ALA A 113 12.85 10.91 -30.23
C ALA A 113 12.76 9.99 -28.99
N PRO A 114 12.25 8.74 -29.12
CA PRO A 114 12.18 7.80 -28.02
C PRO A 114 13.52 7.80 -27.28
N ALA A 115 13.47 8.15 -25.99
CA ALA A 115 14.65 8.42 -25.19
C ALA A 115 15.75 7.39 -25.47
N ALA A 116 16.94 7.90 -25.81
CA ALA A 116 18.13 7.06 -25.96
C ALA A 116 18.24 6.09 -24.77
N THR A 117 18.79 4.90 -24.99
CA THR A 117 18.90 3.84 -23.96
C THR A 117 19.46 4.37 -22.63
N ALA A 118 20.34 5.36 -22.67
CA ALA A 118 20.90 6.03 -21.50
C ALA A 118 19.86 6.81 -20.67
N GLU A 119 18.98 7.58 -21.31
CA GLU A 119 17.92 8.36 -20.62
C GLU A 119 16.84 7.44 -20.05
N ARG A 120 16.51 6.34 -20.75
CA ARG A 120 15.64 5.29 -20.21
C ARG A 120 16.25 4.63 -18.97
N ALA A 121 17.54 4.30 -19.02
CA ALA A 121 18.25 3.73 -17.89
C ALA A 121 18.28 4.70 -16.68
N LYS A 122 18.44 6.00 -16.92
CA LYS A 122 18.36 7.03 -15.87
C LYS A 122 16.97 7.10 -15.25
N ALA A 123 15.91 7.13 -16.07
CA ALA A 123 14.54 7.13 -15.60
C ALA A 123 14.22 5.85 -14.80
N PHE A 124 14.67 4.68 -15.27
CA PHE A 124 14.54 3.41 -14.57
C PHE A 124 15.19 3.44 -13.17
N ARG A 125 16.42 3.96 -13.06
CA ARG A 125 17.13 4.09 -11.77
C ARG A 125 16.41 4.96 -10.76
N VAL A 126 15.60 5.91 -11.21
CA VAL A 126 14.76 6.75 -10.32
C VAL A 126 13.45 6.04 -9.97
N LEU A 127 12.80 5.40 -10.95
CA LEU A 127 11.49 4.78 -10.75
C LEU A 127 11.54 3.49 -9.93
N LEU A 128 12.63 2.72 -10.03
CA LEU A 128 12.80 1.50 -9.24
C LEU A 128 12.72 1.75 -7.72
N PRO A 129 13.52 2.67 -7.12
CA PRO A 129 13.36 2.99 -5.70
C PRO A 129 12.01 3.66 -5.41
N CYS A 130 11.46 4.46 -6.32
CA CYS A 130 10.11 5.03 -6.15
C CYS A 130 9.04 3.93 -5.97
N ALA A 131 9.08 2.89 -6.79
CA ALA A 131 8.18 1.73 -6.66
C ALA A 131 8.38 1.03 -5.31
N GLY A 132 9.64 0.84 -4.88
CA GLY A 132 9.97 0.29 -3.58
C GLY A 132 9.41 1.12 -2.41
N TYR A 133 9.53 2.44 -2.47
CA TYR A 133 8.98 3.34 -1.45
C TYR A 133 7.45 3.29 -1.39
N LEU A 134 6.76 3.22 -2.52
CA LEU A 134 5.29 3.08 -2.53
C LEU A 134 4.83 1.76 -1.90
N VAL A 135 5.52 0.65 -2.23
CA VAL A 135 5.25 -0.66 -1.62
C VAL A 135 5.52 -0.62 -0.12
N ALA A 136 6.64 -0.04 0.31
CA ALA A 136 6.95 0.10 1.73
C ALA A 136 5.90 0.95 2.47
N ALA A 137 5.51 2.09 1.90
CA ALA A 137 4.46 2.96 2.44
C ALA A 137 3.12 2.23 2.60
N GLN A 138 2.75 1.43 1.60
CA GLN A 138 1.53 0.62 1.59
C GLN A 138 1.55 -0.43 2.70
N LEU A 139 2.63 -1.21 2.81
CA LEU A 139 2.80 -2.23 3.83
C LEU A 139 2.81 -1.62 5.24
N SER A 140 3.45 -0.46 5.40
CA SER A 140 3.40 0.31 6.64
C SER A 140 1.96 0.67 6.99
N MET A 141 1.15 1.16 6.06
CA MET A 141 -0.24 1.54 6.37
C MET A 141 -1.14 0.33 6.63
N LEU A 142 -0.92 -0.79 5.94
CA LEU A 142 -1.60 -2.05 6.24
C LEU A 142 -1.26 -2.57 7.64
N SER A 143 -0.01 -2.38 8.08
CA SER A 143 0.37 -2.76 9.43
C SER A 143 -0.37 -1.94 10.50
N ALA A 144 -0.81 -0.70 10.20
CA ALA A 144 -1.72 0.06 11.08
C ALA A 144 -3.05 -0.68 11.27
N GLY A 145 -3.67 -1.14 10.17
CA GLY A 145 -4.92 -1.90 10.22
C GLY A 145 -4.77 -3.22 10.97
N ILE A 146 -3.67 -3.96 10.76
CA ILE A 146 -3.38 -5.20 11.50
C ILE A 146 -3.26 -4.91 13.00
N ARG A 147 -2.51 -3.87 13.38
CA ARG A 147 -2.33 -3.48 14.78
C ARG A 147 -3.64 -3.05 15.43
N LEU A 148 -4.47 -2.28 14.74
CA LEU A 148 -5.80 -1.90 15.23
C LEU A 148 -6.67 -3.13 15.49
N ARG A 149 -6.66 -4.10 14.58
CA ARG A 149 -7.40 -5.37 14.75
C ARG A 149 -6.87 -6.18 15.93
N GLN A 150 -5.55 -6.27 16.12
CA GLN A 150 -4.94 -7.03 17.21
C GLN A 150 -5.23 -6.46 18.60
N ASN A 151 -5.44 -5.14 18.72
CA ASN A 151 -5.73 -4.51 20.00
C ASN A 151 -7.22 -4.58 20.37
N ASP A 152 -8.09 -5.09 19.49
CA ASP A 152 -9.55 -5.24 19.68
C ASP A 152 -10.25 -4.06 20.37
N VAL A 153 -9.79 -2.84 20.07
CA VAL A 153 -10.30 -1.65 20.75
C VAL A 153 -11.66 -1.30 20.15
N GLU A 154 -12.72 -1.34 20.97
CA GLU A 154 -14.02 -0.79 20.58
C GLU A 154 -13.87 0.69 20.23
N GLY A 155 -13.95 0.98 18.94
CA GLY A 155 -13.71 2.32 18.43
C GLY A 155 -14.92 3.23 18.54
N SER A 156 -14.67 4.51 18.82
CA SER A 156 -15.66 5.56 18.62
C SER A 156 -15.94 5.76 17.12
N TRP A 157 -17.05 6.42 16.78
CA TRP A 157 -17.31 6.79 15.38
C TRP A 157 -16.19 7.69 14.80
N LEU A 158 -15.55 8.49 15.66
CA LEU A 158 -14.45 9.36 15.27
C LEU A 158 -13.21 8.53 14.90
N GLN A 159 -12.89 7.48 15.67
CA GLN A 159 -11.85 6.51 15.30
C GLN A 159 -12.19 5.83 13.96
N ALA A 160 -13.42 5.34 13.80
CA ALA A 160 -13.84 4.64 12.59
C ALA A 160 -13.64 5.49 11.31
N VAL A 161 -13.89 6.80 11.40
CA VAL A 161 -13.77 7.73 10.25
C VAL A 161 -12.35 8.30 10.11
N ALA A 162 -11.79 8.83 11.19
CA ALA A 162 -10.56 9.62 11.16
C ALA A 162 -9.29 8.76 11.25
N VAL A 163 -9.40 7.52 11.74
CA VAL A 163 -8.26 6.60 11.87
C VAL A 163 -8.45 5.40 10.96
N ASP A 164 -9.50 4.58 11.16
CA ASP A 164 -9.66 3.32 10.43
C ASP A 164 -9.88 3.58 8.94
N PHE A 165 -10.90 4.37 8.61
CA PHE A 165 -11.24 4.70 7.23
C PHE A 165 -10.14 5.51 6.52
N ALA A 166 -9.53 6.48 7.22
CA ALA A 166 -8.39 7.23 6.69
C ALA A 166 -7.21 6.31 6.32
N SER A 167 -6.83 5.41 7.24
CA SER A 167 -5.75 4.45 7.03
C SER A 167 -6.07 3.50 5.88
N GLY A 168 -7.30 2.99 5.82
CA GLY A 168 -7.77 2.15 4.73
C GLY A 168 -7.71 2.86 3.38
N LEU A 169 -8.20 4.10 3.31
CA LEU A 169 -8.20 4.92 2.10
C LEU A 169 -6.77 5.17 1.60
N ASN A 170 -5.83 5.50 2.48
CA ASN A 170 -4.43 5.67 2.10
C ASN A 170 -3.80 4.35 1.64
N ALA A 171 -3.97 3.26 2.41
CA ALA A 171 -3.45 1.93 2.04
C ALA A 171 -3.95 1.46 0.67
N GLY A 172 -5.25 1.60 0.39
CA GLY A 172 -5.84 1.20 -0.89
C GLY A 172 -5.33 2.03 -2.06
N TRP A 173 -5.12 3.33 -1.87
CA TRP A 173 -4.54 4.18 -2.90
C TRP A 173 -3.05 3.88 -3.13
N LEU A 174 -2.28 3.67 -2.05
CA LEU A 174 -0.87 3.27 -2.14
C LEU A 174 -0.70 1.94 -2.86
N ALA A 175 -1.63 0.98 -2.70
CA ALA A 175 -1.60 -0.27 -3.47
C ALA A 175 -1.72 -0.04 -4.98
N ALA A 176 -2.64 0.83 -5.40
CA ALA A 176 -2.77 1.21 -6.80
C ALA A 176 -1.53 1.96 -7.29
N ALA A 177 -1.01 2.89 -6.50
CA ALA A 177 0.21 3.64 -6.82
C ALA A 177 1.43 2.72 -6.95
N SER A 178 1.59 1.74 -6.06
CA SER A 178 2.63 0.70 -6.13
C SER A 178 2.56 -0.06 -7.45
N GLY A 179 1.35 -0.51 -7.85
CA GLY A 179 1.14 -1.16 -9.14
C GLY A 179 1.57 -0.26 -10.31
N ILE A 180 1.14 1.00 -10.32
CA ILE A 180 1.52 1.97 -11.36
C ILE A 180 3.04 2.18 -11.40
N GLY A 181 3.69 2.34 -10.25
CA GLY A 181 5.13 2.54 -10.13
C GLY A 181 5.93 1.34 -10.61
N ILE A 182 5.51 0.13 -10.28
CA ILE A 182 6.10 -1.12 -10.79
C ILE A 182 5.94 -1.18 -12.32
N GLY A 183 4.74 -0.89 -12.84
CA GLY A 183 4.49 -0.85 -14.27
C GLY A 183 5.39 0.16 -15.01
N GLN A 184 5.55 1.37 -14.44
CA GLN A 184 6.44 2.41 -14.95
C GLN A 184 7.91 1.95 -14.98
N ALA A 185 8.38 1.30 -13.93
CA ALA A 185 9.73 0.76 -13.89
C ALA A 185 9.92 -0.36 -14.94
N LEU A 186 8.95 -1.27 -15.07
CA LEU A 186 9.01 -2.35 -16.06
C LEU A 186 8.98 -1.82 -17.51
N ASP A 187 8.18 -0.79 -17.80
CA ASP A 187 8.11 -0.13 -19.11
C ASP A 187 9.44 0.47 -19.58
N LEU A 188 10.31 0.81 -18.61
CA LEU A 188 11.60 1.45 -18.83
C LEU A 188 12.78 0.51 -18.67
N LEU A 189 12.53 -0.81 -18.56
CA LEU A 189 13.60 -1.79 -18.58
C LEU A 189 14.52 -1.60 -19.81
N PRO A 190 15.86 -1.71 -19.63
CA PRO A 190 16.82 -1.51 -20.71
C PRO A 190 16.65 -2.47 -21.90
N SER A 191 16.02 -3.62 -21.69
CA SER A 191 15.69 -4.60 -22.73
C SER A 191 14.73 -4.07 -23.80
N GLY A 192 14.11 -2.89 -23.58
CA GLY A 192 13.24 -2.23 -24.55
C GLY A 192 11.83 -2.80 -24.64
N SER A 193 11.51 -3.84 -23.87
CA SER A 193 10.16 -4.43 -23.82
C SER A 193 9.21 -3.51 -23.07
N ARG A 194 8.38 -2.75 -23.79
CA ARG A 194 7.21 -2.08 -23.18
C ARG A 194 6.28 -3.14 -22.61
N THR A 195 5.63 -2.84 -21.48
CA THR A 195 4.61 -3.71 -20.91
C THR A 195 3.52 -3.95 -21.96
N SER A 196 3.18 -5.22 -22.17
CA SER A 196 2.09 -5.57 -23.07
C SER A 196 0.75 -5.20 -22.42
N PRO A 197 -0.30 -4.89 -23.20
CA PRO A 197 -1.65 -4.72 -22.66
C PRO A 197 -2.12 -5.88 -21.79
N ARG A 198 -1.66 -7.10 -22.06
CA ARG A 198 -1.95 -8.29 -21.24
C ARG A 198 -1.29 -8.20 -19.86
N LEU A 199 -0.01 -7.83 -19.80
CA LEU A 199 0.71 -7.67 -18.53
C LEU A 199 0.10 -6.53 -17.70
N SER A 200 -0.19 -5.39 -18.32
CA SER A 200 -0.89 -4.26 -17.68
C SER A 200 -2.27 -4.66 -17.14
N SER A 201 -3.01 -5.45 -17.91
CA SER A 201 -4.32 -5.99 -17.49
C SER A 201 -4.19 -6.94 -16.30
N ALA A 202 -3.20 -7.85 -16.34
CA ALA A 202 -2.90 -8.74 -15.23
C ALA A 202 -2.56 -7.97 -13.95
N LEU A 203 -1.73 -6.92 -14.07
CA LEU A 203 -1.39 -6.05 -12.94
C LEU A 203 -2.61 -5.36 -12.33
N VAL A 204 -3.52 -4.82 -13.16
CA VAL A 204 -4.78 -4.21 -12.68
C VAL A 204 -5.67 -5.24 -11.98
N TYR A 205 -5.75 -6.47 -12.51
CA TYR A 205 -6.46 -7.57 -11.85
C TYR A 205 -5.82 -7.94 -10.51
N SER A 206 -4.49 -8.07 -10.46
CA SER A 206 -3.76 -8.39 -9.23
C SER A 206 -3.98 -7.33 -8.16
N VAL A 207 -3.94 -6.03 -8.50
CA VAL A 207 -4.25 -4.94 -7.57
C VAL A 207 -5.70 -5.02 -7.07
N SER A 208 -6.64 -5.35 -7.96
CA SER A 208 -8.07 -5.47 -7.59
C SER A 208 -8.31 -6.65 -6.64
N LEU A 209 -7.73 -7.82 -6.95
CA LEU A 209 -7.84 -9.03 -6.12
C LEU A 209 -7.14 -8.83 -4.78
N TYR A 210 -5.93 -8.27 -4.80
CA TYR A 210 -5.20 -7.92 -3.59
C TYR A 210 -6.02 -6.95 -2.73
N GLY A 211 -6.65 -5.94 -3.34
CA GLY A 211 -7.48 -5.00 -2.60
C GLY A 211 -8.72 -5.63 -1.97
N LEU A 212 -9.32 -6.59 -2.65
CA LEU A 212 -10.40 -7.39 -2.08
C LEU A 212 -9.92 -8.20 -0.87
N LEU A 213 -8.78 -8.90 -1.01
CA LEU A 213 -8.20 -9.70 0.07
C LEU A 213 -7.79 -8.83 1.26
N ALA A 214 -7.13 -7.70 1.04
CA ALA A 214 -6.75 -6.76 2.08
C ALA A 214 -7.98 -6.21 2.81
N ALA A 215 -9.03 -5.82 2.07
CA ALA A 215 -10.28 -5.36 2.66
C ALA A 215 -10.99 -6.47 3.46
N ALA A 216 -10.95 -7.73 3.00
CA ALA A 216 -11.57 -8.86 3.70
C ALA A 216 -10.80 -9.28 4.96
N VAL A 217 -9.47 -9.33 4.88
CA VAL A 217 -8.61 -9.80 5.99
C VAL A 217 -8.44 -8.72 7.04
N VAL A 218 -8.19 -7.47 6.64
CA VAL A 218 -7.95 -6.37 7.58
C VAL A 218 -9.26 -5.71 7.98
N GLY A 219 -10.18 -5.49 7.04
CA GLY A 219 -11.44 -4.76 7.27
C GLY A 219 -12.58 -5.57 7.91
N ALA A 220 -12.30 -6.77 8.45
CA ALA A 220 -13.26 -7.48 9.27
C ALA A 220 -13.54 -6.71 10.58
N LYS A 221 -14.59 -7.09 11.32
CA LYS A 221 -14.83 -6.53 12.66
C LYS A 221 -13.57 -6.70 13.53
N PRO A 222 -13.17 -5.70 14.33
CA PRO A 222 -13.91 -4.45 14.62
C PRO A 222 -13.71 -3.29 13.62
N ILE A 223 -12.69 -3.32 12.75
CA ILE A 223 -12.25 -2.14 11.95
C ILE A 223 -12.88 -2.05 10.55
N GLN A 224 -14.21 -2.08 10.47
CA GLN A 224 -14.93 -2.01 9.20
C GLN A 224 -14.61 -0.75 8.38
N GLY A 225 -14.29 0.36 9.05
CA GLY A 225 -13.88 1.61 8.41
C GLY A 225 -12.66 1.41 7.49
N PHE A 226 -11.68 0.62 7.92
CA PHE A 226 -10.47 0.33 7.15
C PHE A 226 -10.79 -0.37 5.83
N GLY A 227 -11.55 -1.46 5.89
CA GLY A 227 -11.94 -2.21 4.69
C GLY A 227 -12.71 -1.35 3.69
N LEU A 228 -13.64 -0.52 4.19
CA LEU A 228 -14.41 0.40 3.36
C LEU A 228 -13.51 1.44 2.69
N GLY A 229 -12.63 2.11 3.45
CA GLY A 229 -11.69 3.09 2.91
C GLY A 229 -10.81 2.48 1.83
N TYR A 230 -10.28 1.28 2.08
CA TYR A 230 -9.45 0.55 1.13
C TYR A 230 -10.21 0.25 -0.18
N ALA A 231 -11.41 -0.30 -0.07
CA ALA A 231 -12.24 -0.64 -1.22
C ALA A 231 -12.59 0.61 -2.05
N LEU A 232 -12.95 1.72 -1.39
CA LEU A 232 -13.26 2.98 -2.07
C LEU A 232 -12.05 3.55 -2.81
N ALA A 233 -10.87 3.56 -2.19
CA ALA A 233 -9.65 4.02 -2.86
C ALA A 233 -9.27 3.15 -4.06
N THR A 234 -9.44 1.84 -3.95
CA THR A 234 -9.20 0.91 -5.06
C THR A 234 -10.20 1.16 -6.20
N MET A 235 -11.49 1.30 -5.90
CA MET A 235 -12.51 1.64 -6.90
C MET A 235 -12.25 3.00 -7.56
N TRP A 236 -11.78 3.99 -6.80
CA TRP A 236 -11.40 5.29 -7.32
C TRP A 236 -10.26 5.19 -8.33
N ALA A 237 -9.18 4.46 -7.98
CA ALA A 237 -8.07 4.20 -8.89
C ALA A 237 -8.52 3.49 -10.18
N LEU A 238 -9.29 2.41 -10.06
CA LEU A 238 -9.80 1.68 -11.23
C LEU A 238 -10.72 2.54 -12.12
N THR A 239 -11.50 3.44 -11.51
CA THR A 239 -12.32 4.40 -12.26
C THR A 239 -11.43 5.38 -13.03
N GLY A 240 -10.37 5.87 -12.40
CA GLY A 240 -9.36 6.70 -13.06
C GLY A 240 -8.67 5.98 -14.22
N ILE A 241 -8.26 4.71 -14.05
CA ILE A 241 -7.63 3.90 -15.11
C ILE A 241 -8.61 3.72 -16.28
N ARG A 242 -9.88 3.39 -16.00
CA ARG A 242 -10.91 3.26 -17.05
C ARG A 242 -11.12 4.56 -17.84
N ALA A 243 -11.08 5.69 -17.15
CA ALA A 243 -11.25 7.02 -17.75
C ALA A 243 -9.99 7.52 -18.48
N SER A 244 -8.84 6.85 -18.33
CA SER A 244 -7.59 7.30 -18.92
C SER A 244 -7.61 7.22 -20.46
N PRO A 245 -7.12 8.26 -21.16
CA PRO A 245 -7.01 8.23 -22.62
C PRO A 245 -5.89 7.29 -23.10
N THR A 246 -4.90 6.99 -22.26
CA THR A 246 -3.74 6.16 -22.63
C THR A 246 -3.95 4.67 -22.34
N SER A 247 -4.98 4.32 -21.58
CA SER A 247 -5.28 2.92 -21.27
C SER A 247 -5.91 2.18 -22.46
N PRO A 248 -5.34 1.03 -22.88
CA PRO A 248 -5.90 0.24 -23.96
C PRO A 248 -7.22 -0.45 -23.54
N PRO A 249 -8.06 -0.89 -24.49
CA PRO A 249 -9.36 -1.49 -24.20
C PRO A 249 -9.30 -2.66 -23.20
N GLN A 250 -8.29 -3.52 -23.29
CA GLN A 250 -8.12 -4.67 -22.39
C GLN A 250 -7.95 -4.22 -20.93
N VAL A 251 -7.09 -3.21 -20.70
CA VAL A 251 -6.86 -2.67 -19.36
C VAL A 251 -8.11 -1.99 -18.82
N LYS A 252 -8.87 -1.29 -19.67
CA LYS A 252 -10.17 -0.69 -19.28
C LYS A 252 -11.20 -1.75 -18.89
N SER A 253 -11.25 -2.87 -19.62
CA SER A 253 -12.10 -4.01 -19.29
C SER A 253 -11.69 -4.64 -17.95
N SER A 254 -10.39 -4.85 -17.71
CA SER A 254 -9.89 -5.32 -16.42
C SER A 254 -10.23 -4.39 -15.27
N ALA A 255 -10.06 -3.08 -15.45
CA ALA A 255 -10.42 -2.09 -14.45
C ALA A 255 -11.93 -2.09 -14.15
N ASN A 256 -12.77 -2.29 -15.18
CA ASN A 256 -14.21 -2.42 -15.01
C ASN A 256 -14.59 -3.70 -14.25
N ALA A 257 -13.98 -4.83 -14.60
CA ALA A 257 -14.21 -6.10 -13.91
C ALA A 257 -13.81 -6.00 -12.43
N GLY A 258 -12.63 -5.45 -12.12
CA GLY A 258 -12.18 -5.24 -10.75
C GLY A 258 -13.13 -4.36 -9.92
N ARG A 259 -13.69 -3.29 -10.52
CA ARG A 259 -14.71 -2.47 -9.86
C ARG A 259 -15.97 -3.25 -9.55
N LEU A 260 -16.47 -4.04 -10.50
CA LEU A 260 -17.66 -4.86 -10.29
C LEU A 260 -17.40 -5.88 -9.18
N THR A 261 -16.24 -6.54 -9.18
CA THR A 261 -15.85 -7.47 -8.11
C THR A 261 -15.91 -6.83 -6.73
N LEU A 262 -15.34 -5.62 -6.56
CA LEU A 262 -15.35 -4.89 -5.28
C LEU A 262 -16.77 -4.49 -4.83
N VAL A 263 -17.70 -4.24 -5.74
CA VAL A 263 -19.10 -3.92 -5.41
C VAL A 263 -19.91 -5.18 -5.10
N THR A 264 -19.65 -6.28 -5.79
CA THR A 264 -20.44 -7.51 -5.67
C THR A 264 -20.09 -8.36 -4.47
N VAL A 265 -18.86 -8.26 -3.95
CA VAL A 265 -18.47 -9.00 -2.77
C VAL A 265 -19.14 -8.36 -1.57
N ARG A 266 -20.32 -8.92 -1.23
CA ARG A 266 -20.95 -8.64 0.05
C ARG A 266 -19.97 -9.07 1.15
N PRO A 267 -19.80 -8.28 2.22
CA PRO A 267 -19.14 -8.74 3.44
C PRO A 267 -20.04 -9.77 4.13
N CYS A 268 -20.32 -10.89 3.47
CA CYS A 268 -21.15 -11.98 3.96
C CYS A 268 -20.33 -13.09 4.59
N CYS A 269 -19.03 -13.17 4.30
CA CYS A 269 -18.19 -14.16 4.96
C CYS A 269 -17.56 -13.56 6.21
N ARG A 270 -18.19 -13.87 7.34
CA ARG A 270 -17.52 -13.99 8.63
C ARG A 270 -16.51 -15.14 8.49
N VAL A 271 -15.42 -14.95 7.75
CA VAL A 271 -14.35 -15.95 7.67
C VAL A 271 -13.77 -16.02 9.09
N HIS A 272 -14.01 -17.12 9.80
CA HIS A 272 -13.37 -17.44 11.08
C HIS A 272 -11.89 -17.78 10.83
N VAL A 273 -11.12 -16.82 10.28
CA VAL A 273 -9.67 -16.98 10.03
C VAL A 273 -8.91 -17.21 11.35
N GLN A 274 -9.47 -16.75 12.47
CA GLN A 274 -8.86 -16.90 13.79
C GLN A 274 -8.83 -18.37 14.24
N ALA A 275 -9.89 -19.14 13.99
CA ALA A 275 -9.95 -20.54 14.40
C ALA A 275 -8.94 -21.40 13.61
N ASP A 276 -8.90 -21.25 12.28
CA ASP A 276 -8.02 -22.08 11.45
C ASP A 276 -6.51 -21.80 11.65
N LEU A 277 -6.10 -20.57 11.98
CA LEU A 277 -4.67 -20.26 12.19
C LEU A 277 -4.18 -20.68 13.57
N ASP A 278 -5.01 -20.49 14.60
CA ASP A 278 -4.69 -20.95 15.95
C ASP A 278 -4.70 -22.49 15.99
N ASP A 279 -5.66 -23.14 15.33
CA ASP A 279 -5.70 -24.61 15.24
C ASP A 279 -4.49 -25.19 14.47
N VAL A 280 -4.08 -24.58 13.34
CA VAL A 280 -2.88 -25.02 12.58
C VAL A 280 -1.58 -24.81 13.36
N LEU A 281 -1.45 -23.69 14.09
CA LEU A 281 -0.27 -23.43 14.91
C LEU A 281 -0.25 -24.28 16.18
N ILE A 282 -1.42 -24.59 16.76
CA ILE A 282 -1.55 -25.49 17.90
C ILE A 282 -1.23 -26.93 17.48
N GLU A 283 -1.72 -27.40 16.32
CA GLU A 283 -1.37 -28.74 15.81
C GLU A 283 0.15 -28.87 15.57
N GLU A 284 0.80 -27.85 14.99
CA GLU A 284 2.25 -27.87 14.82
C GLU A 284 3.02 -27.81 16.16
N LEU A 285 2.51 -27.08 17.16
CA LEU A 285 3.13 -27.01 18.48
C LEU A 285 2.92 -28.29 19.31
N GLU A 286 1.74 -28.91 19.22
CA GLU A 286 1.46 -30.20 19.86
C GLU A 286 2.30 -31.33 19.23
N MET A 287 2.47 -31.33 17.89
CA MET A 287 3.41 -32.26 17.23
C MET A 287 4.87 -32.08 17.68
N LEU A 288 5.26 -30.86 18.07
CA LEU A 288 6.61 -30.59 18.60
C LEU A 288 6.74 -30.95 20.08
N GLU A 289 5.65 -30.91 20.86
CA GLU A 289 5.66 -31.23 22.28
C GLU A 289 5.67 -32.75 22.54
N ASP A 290 5.07 -33.54 21.64
CA ASP A 290 5.12 -35.01 21.64
C ASP A 290 6.40 -35.61 21.01
N ALA A 291 7.30 -34.76 20.50
CA ALA A 291 8.59 -35.22 19.98
C ALA A 291 9.44 -35.82 21.12
N PRO A 292 9.97 -37.06 20.97
CA PRO A 292 10.72 -37.74 22.03
C PRO A 292 11.90 -36.88 22.55
N LYS A 293 11.86 -36.52 23.83
CA LYS A 293 12.87 -35.66 24.51
C LYS A 293 14.30 -36.21 24.52
N GLU A 294 14.54 -37.40 23.97
CA GLU A 294 15.85 -38.06 23.95
C GLU A 294 16.76 -37.65 22.76
N LYS A 295 16.32 -36.78 21.83
CA LYS A 295 17.13 -36.41 20.64
C LYS A 295 17.29 -34.91 20.35
N THR A 296 17.06 -34.02 21.33
CA THR A 296 17.15 -32.56 21.09
C THR A 296 18.56 -31.95 21.20
N ASN A 297 19.59 -32.73 21.56
CA ASN A 297 20.97 -32.21 21.67
C ASN A 297 21.86 -32.41 20.42
N GLN A 298 21.30 -32.79 19.26
CA GLN A 298 22.14 -33.09 18.07
C GLN A 298 21.64 -32.57 16.72
N TRP A 299 20.77 -31.56 16.70
CA TRP A 299 20.40 -30.91 15.44
C TRP A 299 21.51 -29.94 15.01
N LYS A 300 22.41 -30.40 14.14
CA LYS A 300 23.32 -29.51 13.42
C LYS A 300 22.51 -28.72 12.41
N MET A 301 22.79 -27.42 12.30
CA MET A 301 22.16 -26.45 11.37
C MET A 301 22.10 -26.91 9.89
N GLN A 302 22.83 -27.97 9.53
CA GLN A 302 22.88 -28.54 8.18
C GLN A 302 21.60 -29.32 7.82
N ASP A 303 20.99 -30.03 8.78
CA ASP A 303 19.84 -30.93 8.50
C ASP A 303 18.54 -30.16 8.23
N LEU A 304 18.43 -28.92 8.72
CA LEU A 304 17.30 -28.03 8.47
C LEU A 304 17.33 -27.40 7.06
N CYS A 305 18.47 -27.38 6.39
CA CYS A 305 18.57 -26.91 5.01
C CYS A 305 18.12 -27.97 4.00
N ASP A 306 18.34 -29.25 4.28
CA ASP A 306 17.99 -30.35 3.37
C ASP A 306 16.49 -30.65 3.36
N LEU A 307 15.77 -30.38 4.45
CA LEU A 307 14.31 -30.54 4.53
C LEU A 307 13.52 -29.47 3.74
N ARG A 308 14.16 -28.39 3.29
CA ARG A 308 13.46 -27.26 2.62
C ARG A 308 13.58 -27.26 1.10
N PHE A 309 14.39 -28.13 0.49
CA PHE A 309 14.66 -28.11 -0.96
C PHE A 309 14.69 -29.50 -1.62
N GLY A 310 13.82 -30.43 -1.21
CA GLY A 310 13.57 -31.65 -1.96
C GLY A 310 12.68 -31.41 -3.19
N MET A 311 13.21 -30.83 -4.27
CA MET A 311 12.63 -31.01 -5.60
C MET A 311 13.17 -32.31 -6.20
N GLU A 312 12.27 -33.26 -6.46
CA GLU A 312 12.55 -34.42 -7.30
C GLU A 312 12.82 -33.96 -8.74
N GLU A 313 14.01 -34.25 -9.26
CA GLU A 313 14.26 -34.30 -10.70
C GLU A 313 13.69 -35.63 -11.23
N SER A 314 12.61 -35.56 -12.02
CA SER A 314 12.17 -36.69 -12.84
C SER A 314 12.77 -36.58 -14.25
N THR A 315 13.65 -37.51 -14.59
CA THR A 315 13.89 -37.97 -15.97
C THR A 315 12.72 -38.81 -16.48
#